data_AF-A0A497GKN5-F1
#
_entry.id   AF-A0A497GKN5-F1
#
_cell.length_a   1.000
_cell.length_b   1.000
_cell.length_c   1.000
_cell.angle_alpha   90.00
_cell.angle_beta   90.00
_cell.angle_gamma   90.00
#
_symmetry.space_group_name_H-M   'P 1'
#
loop_
_entity.id
_entity.type
_entity.pdbx_description
1 polymer ?
#
loop_
_entity_poly.entity_id
_entity_poly.type
_entity_poly.pdbx_seq_one_letter_code
_entity_poly.pdbx_strand_id
1 'polypeptide(L)'
;MTVKRTLNEIVEVMINNNIPLSSIKNVLLDLGFPSDKVEKVIEAYKFMERQIESEGQEVNGNEGINSSPNNSPSRENDGLGSDLRASLITLESELKRQKEVIDKIEQELMKSIIEIGELKKRLHALEETRASRNIEQEVKALKARLDALIDIIIDNAPALIEEFKRRGLR
;
A
#
# COMPACT_ATOMS: atom_id res chain seq x y z
N MET A 1 14.45 -0.02 14.24
CA MET A 1 14.58 1.21 13.42
C MET A 1 13.59 1.11 12.28
N THR A 2 12.58 1.97 12.24
CA THR A 2 11.66 2.07 11.11
C THR A 2 12.37 2.76 9.95
N VAL A 3 12.75 2.00 8.93
CA VAL A 3 13.30 2.55 7.70
C VAL A 3 12.16 3.26 6.98
N LYS A 4 12.04 4.57 7.16
CA LYS A 4 11.14 5.41 6.38
C LYS A 4 11.68 5.44 4.96
N ARG A 5 11.24 4.52 4.11
CA ARG A 5 11.56 4.56 2.69
C ARG A 5 11.03 5.86 2.10
N THR A 6 11.87 6.56 1.34
CA THR A 6 11.48 7.83 0.73
C THR A 6 10.53 7.58 -0.45
N LEU A 7 9.70 8.56 -0.79
CA LEU A 7 8.74 8.48 -1.90
C LEU A 7 9.42 8.05 -3.21
N ASN A 8 10.65 8.51 -3.44
CA ASN A 8 11.45 8.18 -4.61
C ASN A 8 11.87 6.71 -4.62
N GLU A 9 12.34 6.16 -3.49
CA GLU A 9 12.71 4.75 -3.39
C GLU A 9 11.52 3.82 -3.67
N ILE A 10 10.31 4.21 -3.21
CA ILE A 10 9.09 3.42 -3.46
C ILE A 10 8.77 3.42 -4.96
N VAL A 11 8.89 4.57 -5.63
CA VAL A 11 8.66 4.71 -7.07
C VAL A 11 9.69 3.91 -7.87
N GLU A 12 10.98 4.00 -7.53
CA GLU A 12 12.05 3.24 -8.19
C GLU A 12 11.84 1.73 -8.10
N VAL A 13 11.48 1.23 -6.92
CA VAL A 13 11.18 -0.19 -6.74
C VAL A 13 9.98 -0.61 -7.60
N MET A 14 8.93 0.22 -7.71
CA MET A 14 7.76 -0.11 -8.53
C MET A 14 8.07 -0.09 -10.03
N ILE A 15 8.88 0.87 -10.49
CA ILE A 15 9.35 0.93 -11.89
C ILE A 15 10.21 -0.29 -12.22
N ASN A 16 11.15 -0.65 -11.35
CA ASN A 16 12.02 -1.83 -11.54
C ASN A 16 11.25 -3.15 -11.54
N ASN A 17 10.01 -3.17 -11.02
CA ASN A 17 9.10 -4.31 -11.07
C ASN A 17 8.09 -4.22 -12.24
N ASN A 18 8.35 -3.39 -13.26
CA ASN A 18 7.52 -3.19 -14.45
C ASN A 18 6.08 -2.73 -14.16
N ILE A 19 5.87 -1.99 -13.07
CA ILE A 19 4.55 -1.40 -12.78
C ILE A 19 4.43 -0.10 -13.59
N PRO A 20 3.34 0.08 -14.37
CA PRO A 20 3.18 1.29 -15.16
C PRO A 20 3.00 2.53 -14.27
N LEU A 21 3.60 3.65 -14.68
CA LEU A 21 3.58 4.93 -13.95
C LEU A 21 2.16 5.42 -13.59
N SER A 22 1.15 5.09 -14.40
CA SER A 22 -0.26 5.39 -14.12
C SER A 22 -0.77 4.64 -12.88
N SER A 23 -0.35 3.38 -12.70
CA SER A 23 -0.71 2.57 -11.54
C SER A 23 0.08 2.98 -10.30
N ILE A 24 1.36 3.36 -10.47
CA ILE A 24 2.19 3.89 -9.38
C ILE A 24 1.56 5.15 -8.80
N LYS A 25 1.08 6.08 -9.63
CA LYS A 25 0.38 7.29 -9.17
C LYS A 25 -0.79 6.96 -8.23
N ASN A 26 -1.66 6.03 -8.63
CA ASN A 26 -2.83 5.66 -7.85
C ASN A 26 -2.43 5.00 -6.52
N VAL A 27 -1.47 4.08 -6.55
CA VAL A 27 -0.98 3.39 -5.35
C VAL A 27 -0.37 4.39 -4.35
N LEU A 28 0.38 5.38 -4.80
CA LEU A 28 0.98 6.38 -3.91
C LEU A 28 -0.08 7.31 -3.28
N LEU A 29 -1.14 7.65 -4.00
CA LEU A 29 -2.26 8.41 -3.46
C LEU A 29 -3.03 7.59 -2.41
N ASP A 30 -3.25 6.30 -2.68
CA ASP A 30 -3.93 5.38 -1.75
C ASP A 30 -3.12 5.13 -0.46
N LEU A 31 -1.79 5.23 -0.54
CA LEU A 31 -0.89 5.19 0.62
C LEU A 31 -0.86 6.50 1.42
N GLY A 32 -1.61 7.52 0.99
CA GLY A 32 -1.76 8.79 1.70
C GLY A 32 -0.66 9.82 1.43
N PHE A 33 0.12 9.65 0.34
CA PHE A 33 1.11 10.66 -0.03
C PHE A 33 0.45 11.92 -0.62
N PRO A 34 1.01 13.12 -0.34
CA PRO A 34 0.48 14.36 -0.90
C PRO A 34 0.51 14.36 -2.44
N SER A 35 -0.61 14.69 -3.07
CA SER A 35 -0.77 14.65 -4.53
C SER A 35 0.27 15.51 -5.27
N ASP A 36 0.62 16.67 -4.71
CA ASP A 36 1.63 17.58 -5.26
C ASP A 36 3.03 16.97 -5.30
N LYS A 37 3.37 16.10 -4.34
CA LYS A 37 4.65 15.40 -4.30
C LYS A 37 4.64 14.18 -5.22
N VAL A 38 3.53 13.45 -5.27
CA VAL A 38 3.38 12.30 -6.17
C VAL A 38 3.48 12.72 -7.63
N GLU A 39 2.82 13.82 -8.02
CA GLU A 39 2.88 14.32 -9.40
C GLU A 39 4.28 14.76 -9.82
N LYS A 40 5.00 15.50 -8.97
CA LYS A 40 6.38 15.91 -9.24
C LYS A 40 7.32 14.72 -9.48
N VAL A 41 7.18 13.66 -8.69
CA VAL A 41 8.02 12.47 -8.82
C VAL A 41 7.67 11.71 -10.10
N ILE A 42 6.38 11.49 -10.37
CA ILE A 42 5.94 10.80 -11.58
C ILE A 42 6.33 11.57 -12.86
N GLU A 43 6.26 12.90 -12.85
CA GLU A 43 6.72 13.73 -13.97
C GLU A 43 8.22 13.62 -14.22
N ALA A 44 9.04 13.59 -13.16
CA ALA A 44 10.49 13.40 -13.27
C ALA A 44 10.85 12.07 -13.94
N TYR A 45 10.17 10.97 -13.57
CA TYR A 45 10.41 9.65 -14.18
C TYR A 45 9.84 9.54 -15.61
N LYS A 46 8.71 10.19 -15.92
CA LYS A 46 8.20 10.27 -17.31
C LYS A 46 9.17 10.97 -18.26
N PHE A 47 9.89 11.99 -17.77
CA PHE A 47 10.89 12.68 -18.56
C PHE A 47 12.11 11.79 -18.83
N MET A 48 12.50 10.99 -17.85
CA MET A 48 13.64 10.07 -17.94
C MET A 48 13.34 8.87 -18.86
N GLU A 49 12.11 8.35 -18.86
CA GLU A 49 11.65 7.29 -19.76
C GLU A 49 11.71 7.72 -21.25
N ARG A 50 11.36 8.98 -21.56
CA ARG A 50 11.45 9.53 -22.93
C ARG A 50 12.88 9.72 -23.43
N GLN A 51 13.87 9.89 -22.55
CA GLN A 51 15.27 9.98 -22.98
C GLN A 51 15.87 8.61 -23.30
N ILE A 52 15.46 7.56 -22.58
CA ILE A 52 15.95 6.19 -22.80
C ILE A 52 15.41 5.61 -24.11
N GLU A 53 14.16 5.93 -24.49
CA GLU A 53 13.59 5.53 -25.79
C GLU A 53 14.19 6.26 -26.99
N SER A 54 14.91 7.37 -26.77
CA SER A 54 15.53 8.18 -27.84
C SER A 54 16.95 7.72 -28.22
N GLU A 55 17.58 6.82 -27.46
CA GLU A 55 18.93 6.29 -27.73
C GLU A 55 18.94 4.83 -28.21
N GLY A 56 17.77 4.19 -28.33
CA GLY A 56 17.63 2.75 -28.61
C GLY A 56 17.46 2.35 -30.08
N GLN A 57 18.05 3.07 -31.05
CA GLN A 57 17.91 2.72 -32.47
C GLN A 57 19.21 2.83 -33.28
N GLU A 58 20.16 1.91 -33.08
CA GLU A 58 20.95 1.34 -34.19
C GLU A 58 21.21 -0.15 -33.92
N VAL A 59 20.51 -0.99 -34.70
CA VAL A 59 20.64 -2.45 -34.72
C VAL A 59 21.59 -2.84 -35.85
N ASN A 60 22.65 -3.55 -35.49
CA ASN A 60 23.37 -4.60 -36.22
C ASN A 60 23.34 -4.61 -37.76
N GLY A 61 24.54 -4.53 -38.35
CA GLY A 61 24.81 -4.90 -39.75
C GLY A 61 26.20 -5.54 -39.94
N ASN A 62 26.21 -6.88 -39.91
CA ASN A 62 27.00 -7.84 -40.69
C ASN A 62 28.52 -7.68 -40.99
N GLU A 63 29.22 -8.78 -40.65
CA GLU A 63 30.20 -9.56 -41.45
C GLU A 63 31.53 -8.92 -41.92
N GLY A 64 32.64 -9.54 -41.48
CA GLY A 64 33.72 -9.90 -42.40
C GLY A 64 35.18 -9.76 -41.94
N ILE A 65 35.85 -10.93 -41.87
CA ILE A 65 37.19 -11.19 -42.47
C ILE A 65 38.47 -11.00 -41.61
N ASN A 66 39.08 -12.16 -41.29
CA ASN A 66 40.50 -12.56 -41.23
C ASN A 66 41.52 -11.87 -40.31
N SER A 67 42.16 -12.65 -39.41
CA SER A 67 43.44 -13.34 -39.67
C SER A 67 44.08 -13.82 -38.35
N SER A 68 44.43 -15.11 -38.25
CA SER A 68 45.36 -15.62 -37.23
C SER A 68 46.76 -15.00 -37.38
N PRO A 69 47.59 -15.05 -36.34
CA PRO A 69 48.65 -16.07 -36.38
C PRO A 69 49.01 -16.73 -35.04
N ASN A 70 49.18 -18.05 -35.11
CA ASN A 70 50.31 -18.86 -34.60
C ASN A 70 50.54 -19.10 -33.08
N ASN A 71 50.44 -20.40 -32.74
CA ASN A 71 51.23 -21.23 -31.79
C ASN A 71 52.04 -20.59 -30.65
N SER A 72 51.72 -21.01 -29.41
CA SER A 72 52.66 -21.66 -28.48
C SER A 72 51.88 -22.37 -27.36
N PRO A 73 52.12 -23.67 -27.07
CA PRO A 73 51.46 -24.37 -25.98
C PRO A 73 52.27 -24.21 -24.70
N SER A 74 51.99 -23.16 -23.93
CA SER A 74 52.51 -23.02 -22.58
C SER A 74 51.51 -23.60 -21.58
N ARG A 75 51.90 -24.74 -21.02
CA ARG A 75 51.28 -25.42 -19.89
C ARG A 75 51.28 -24.51 -18.64
N GLU A 76 50.24 -23.71 -18.45
CA GLU A 76 49.94 -23.07 -17.16
C GLU A 76 48.44 -22.78 -17.07
N ASN A 77 47.56 -23.77 -16.84
CA ASN A 77 46.14 -23.42 -16.58
C ASN A 77 45.26 -24.42 -15.83
N ASP A 78 45.81 -25.18 -14.89
CA ASP A 78 44.98 -26.06 -14.04
C ASP A 78 44.59 -25.45 -12.68
N GLY A 79 45.14 -24.27 -12.32
CA GLY A 79 44.84 -23.58 -11.04
C GLY A 79 43.66 -22.61 -11.10
N LEU A 80 43.59 -21.74 -12.12
CA LEU A 80 42.58 -20.68 -12.22
C LEU A 80 41.15 -21.21 -12.47
N GLY A 81 41.01 -22.35 -13.16
CA GLY A 81 39.70 -22.98 -13.40
C GLY A 81 39.09 -23.62 -12.15
N SER A 82 39.92 -24.08 -11.20
CA SER A 82 39.49 -24.63 -9.92
C SER A 82 38.89 -23.55 -9.03
N ASP A 83 39.57 -22.41 -8.92
CA ASP A 83 39.13 -21.30 -8.06
C ASP A 83 37.86 -20.60 -8.60
N LEU A 84 37.73 -20.47 -9.93
CA LEU A 84 36.48 -20.00 -10.54
C LEU A 84 35.32 -20.97 -10.29
N ARG A 85 35.55 -22.28 -10.38
CA ARG A 85 34.52 -23.29 -10.11
C ARG A 85 34.10 -23.29 -8.64
N ALA A 86 35.05 -23.19 -7.71
CA ALA A 86 34.76 -23.07 -6.29
C ALA A 86 33.94 -21.80 -6.01
N SER A 87 34.31 -20.67 -6.61
CA SER A 87 33.57 -19.41 -6.49
C SER A 87 32.15 -19.53 -7.04
N LEU A 88 31.96 -20.18 -8.19
CA LEU A 88 30.64 -20.41 -8.79
C LEU A 88 29.73 -21.24 -7.87
N ILE A 89 30.27 -22.31 -7.28
CA ILE A 89 29.52 -23.17 -6.34
C ILE A 89 29.10 -22.39 -5.10
N THR A 90 29.99 -21.53 -4.56
CA THR A 90 29.62 -20.70 -3.42
C THR A 90 28.52 -19.70 -3.78
N LEU A 91 28.57 -19.09 -4.96
CA LEU A 91 27.57 -18.15 -5.45
C LEU A 91 26.20 -18.83 -5.64
N GLU A 92 26.18 -20.03 -6.22
CA GLU A 92 24.97 -20.83 -6.38
C GLU A 92 24.34 -21.20 -5.03
N SER A 93 25.18 -21.57 -4.04
CA SER A 93 24.70 -21.89 -2.70
C SER A 93 24.11 -20.67 -1.99
N GLU A 94 24.73 -19.48 -2.14
CA GLU A 94 24.21 -18.25 -1.55
C GLU A 94 22.93 -17.80 -2.28
N LEU A 95 22.86 -17.93 -3.61
CA LEU A 95 21.67 -17.63 -4.38
C LEU A 95 20.50 -18.53 -3.96
N LYS A 96 20.76 -19.82 -3.72
CA LYS A 96 19.75 -20.75 -3.19
C LYS A 96 19.28 -20.32 -1.80
N ARG A 97 20.22 -19.96 -0.91
CA ARG A 97 19.88 -19.47 0.44
C ARG A 97 19.04 -18.22 0.40
N GLN A 98 19.38 -17.26 -0.47
CA GLN A 98 18.63 -16.02 -0.64
C GLN A 98 17.22 -16.29 -1.16
N LYS A 99 17.04 -17.21 -2.10
CA LYS A 99 15.71 -17.64 -2.56
C LYS A 99 14.87 -18.21 -1.42
N GLU A 100 15.43 -19.10 -0.60
CA GLU A 100 14.70 -19.67 0.55
C GLU A 100 14.29 -18.61 1.58
N VAL A 101 15.10 -17.55 1.76
CA VAL A 101 14.75 -16.42 2.63
C VAL A 101 13.63 -15.59 2.01
N ILE A 102 13.68 -15.32 0.70
CA ILE A 102 12.63 -14.61 -0.02
C ILE A 102 11.30 -15.37 0.08
N ASP A 103 11.30 -16.68 -0.17
CA ASP A 103 10.09 -17.51 -0.07
C ASP A 103 9.44 -17.44 1.32
N LYS A 104 10.26 -17.41 2.39
CA LYS A 104 9.75 -17.25 3.76
C LYS A 104 9.14 -15.87 3.99
N ILE A 105 9.80 -14.82 3.50
CA ILE A 105 9.28 -13.45 3.60
C ILE A 105 7.97 -13.31 2.83
N GLU A 106 7.86 -13.92 1.65
CA GLU A 106 6.63 -13.93 0.85
C GLU A 106 5.48 -14.64 1.57
N GLN A 107 5.75 -15.78 2.21
CA GLN A 107 4.76 -16.49 3.03
C GLN A 107 4.29 -15.65 4.22
N GLU A 108 5.21 -15.01 4.94
CA GLU A 108 4.87 -14.13 6.06
C GLU A 108 4.07 -12.91 5.59
N LEU A 109 4.45 -12.30 4.46
CA LEU A 109 3.72 -11.18 3.86
C LEU A 109 2.29 -11.58 3.50
N MET A 110 2.12 -12.75 2.89
CA MET A 110 0.80 -13.27 2.52
C MET A 110 -0.09 -13.52 3.73
N LYS A 111 0.49 -14.05 4.82
CA LYS A 111 -0.20 -14.20 6.10
C LYS A 111 -0.64 -12.85 6.66
N SER A 112 0.24 -11.84 6.67
CA SER A 112 -0.09 -10.49 7.14
C SER A 112 -1.18 -9.82 6.29
N ILE A 113 -1.18 -10.02 4.96
CA ILE A 113 -2.23 -9.50 4.07
C ILE A 113 -3.60 -10.09 4.45
N ILE A 114 -3.66 -11.40 4.73
CA ILE A 114 -4.90 -12.06 5.16
C ILE A 114 -5.38 -11.49 6.50
N GLU A 115 -4.47 -11.38 7.49
CA GLU A 115 -4.79 -10.83 8.81
C GLU A 115 -5.31 -9.39 8.74
N ILE A 116 -4.67 -8.54 7.91
CA ILE A 116 -5.13 -7.16 7.67
C ILE A 116 -6.52 -7.17 7.02
N GLY A 117 -6.76 -8.06 6.05
CA GLY A 117 -8.06 -8.22 5.41
C GLY A 117 -9.16 -8.60 6.40
N GLU A 118 -8.88 -9.53 7.32
CA GLU A 118 -9.81 -9.92 8.38
C GLU A 118 -10.07 -8.78 9.36
N LEU A 119 -9.03 -8.09 9.79
CA LEU A 119 -9.15 -6.92 10.68
C LEU A 119 -10.00 -5.82 10.06
N LYS A 120 -9.81 -5.53 8.77
CA LYS A 120 -10.60 -4.54 8.04
C LYS A 120 -12.08 -4.92 7.98
N LYS A 121 -12.40 -6.20 7.74
CA LYS A 121 -13.78 -6.71 7.78
C LYS A 121 -14.40 -6.57 9.17
N ARG A 122 -13.66 -6.92 10.23
CA ARG A 122 -14.12 -6.79 11.62
C ARG A 122 -14.36 -5.32 11.99
N LEU A 123 -13.45 -4.43 11.60
CA LEU A 123 -13.59 -2.99 11.83
C LEU A 123 -14.85 -2.45 11.17
N HIS A 124 -15.08 -2.78 9.90
CA HIS A 124 -16.26 -2.30 9.17
C HIS A 124 -17.56 -2.80 9.80
N ALA A 125 -17.63 -4.08 10.19
CA ALA A 125 -18.77 -4.63 10.90
C ALA A 125 -19.03 -3.95 12.25
N LEU A 126 -17.96 -3.57 12.97
CA LEU A 126 -18.02 -2.82 14.23
C LEU A 126 -18.49 -1.38 14.02
N GLU A 127 -18.03 -0.70 12.98
CA GLU A 127 -18.48 0.65 12.62
C GLU A 127 -19.96 0.66 12.28
N GLU A 128 -20.42 -0.27 11.45
CA GLU A 128 -21.84 -0.41 11.10
C GLU A 128 -22.70 -0.72 12.33
N THR A 129 -22.27 -1.65 13.20
CA THR A 129 -23.06 -2.02 14.38
C THR A 129 -23.06 -0.95 15.47
N ARG A 130 -21.95 -0.26 15.71
CA ARG A 130 -21.83 0.70 16.82
C ARG A 130 -22.40 2.08 16.46
N ALA A 131 -22.21 2.55 15.24
CA ALA A 131 -22.67 3.87 14.82
C ALA A 131 -24.19 3.89 14.54
N SER A 132 -24.74 2.85 13.90
CA SER A 132 -26.18 2.83 13.57
C SER A 132 -27.04 2.47 14.79
N ARG A 133 -26.69 1.44 15.55
CA ARG A 133 -27.64 0.90 16.55
C ARG A 133 -27.71 1.73 17.83
N ASN A 134 -26.60 2.31 18.29
CA ASN A 134 -26.61 3.01 19.58
C ASN A 134 -27.30 4.38 19.49
N ILE A 135 -27.00 5.17 18.44
CA ILE A 135 -27.61 6.50 18.26
C ILE A 135 -29.11 6.36 17.97
N GLU A 136 -29.51 5.40 17.14
CA GLU A 136 -30.93 5.20 16.82
C GLU A 136 -31.75 4.74 18.04
N GLN A 137 -31.17 3.87 18.89
CA GLN A 137 -31.80 3.46 20.15
C GLN A 137 -31.88 4.61 21.16
N GLU A 138 -30.83 5.41 21.31
CA GLU A 138 -30.83 6.58 22.19
C GLU A 138 -31.87 7.62 21.73
N VAL A 139 -31.96 7.89 20.42
CA VAL A 139 -32.98 8.79 19.84
C VAL A 139 -34.38 8.24 20.08
N LYS A 140 -34.60 6.93 19.91
CA LYS A 140 -35.91 6.30 20.17
C LYS A 140 -36.30 6.38 21.65
N ALA A 141 -35.35 6.17 22.56
CA ALA A 141 -35.57 6.31 24.00
C ALA A 141 -35.87 7.77 24.40
N LEU A 142 -35.17 8.73 23.82
CA LEU A 142 -35.42 10.17 24.02
C LEU A 142 -36.81 10.57 23.53
N LYS A 143 -37.24 10.10 22.34
CA LYS A 143 -38.59 10.33 21.82
C LYS A 143 -39.66 9.77 22.77
N ALA A 144 -39.51 8.53 23.22
CA ALA A 144 -40.46 7.93 24.16
C ALA A 144 -40.57 8.70 25.50
N ARG A 145 -39.45 9.24 26.00
CA ARG A 145 -39.48 10.10 27.21
C ARG A 145 -40.17 11.44 26.96
N LEU A 146 -39.95 12.04 25.78
CA LEU A 146 -40.61 13.29 25.39
C LEU A 146 -42.12 13.09 25.27
N ASP A 147 -42.56 12.02 24.61
CA ASP A 147 -43.97 11.70 24.45
C ASP A 147 -44.64 11.49 25.81
N ALA A 148 -44.00 10.74 26.72
CA ALA A 148 -44.50 10.57 28.09
C ALA A 148 -44.59 11.90 28.87
N LEU A 149 -43.64 12.83 28.67
CA LEU A 149 -43.71 14.16 29.28
C LEU A 149 -44.84 14.99 28.70
N ILE A 150 -45.07 14.92 27.39
CA ILE A 150 -46.19 15.59 26.72
C ILE A 150 -47.50 15.07 27.30
N ASP A 151 -47.66 13.75 27.42
CA ASP A 151 -48.86 13.13 28.01
C ASP A 151 -49.10 13.62 29.44
N ILE A 152 -48.06 13.63 30.29
CA ILE A 152 -48.15 14.16 31.66
C ILE A 152 -48.55 15.64 31.67
N ILE A 153 -47.99 16.46 30.77
CA ILE A 153 -48.36 17.88 30.69
C ILE A 153 -49.80 18.04 30.25
N ILE A 154 -50.27 17.26 29.29
CA ILE A 154 -51.66 17.29 28.80
C ILE A 154 -52.61 16.88 29.93
N ASP A 155 -52.32 15.80 30.64
CA ASP A 155 -53.13 15.32 31.76
C ASP A 155 -53.22 16.35 32.90
N ASN A 156 -52.13 17.06 33.16
CA ASN A 156 -52.06 18.09 34.21
C ASN A 156 -52.44 19.50 33.74
N ALA A 157 -52.63 19.72 32.44
CA ALA A 157 -52.91 21.05 31.88
C ALA A 157 -54.13 21.73 32.52
N PRO A 158 -55.27 21.05 32.78
CA PRO A 158 -56.41 21.69 33.43
C PRO A 158 -56.08 22.18 34.85
N ALA A 159 -55.35 21.39 35.64
CA ALA A 159 -54.96 21.74 36.99
C ALA A 159 -53.97 22.92 37.01
N LEU A 160 -53.00 22.91 36.10
CA LEU A 160 -52.04 24.01 35.92
C LEU A 160 -52.76 25.31 35.54
N ILE A 161 -53.70 25.27 34.60
CA ILE A 161 -54.49 26.44 34.18
C ILE A 161 -55.29 27.01 35.37
N GLU A 162 -55.94 26.16 36.16
CA GLU A 162 -56.67 26.61 37.36
C GLU A 162 -55.73 27.21 38.42
N GLU A 163 -54.52 26.67 38.58
CA GLU A 163 -53.53 27.23 39.50
C GLU A 163 -53.01 28.60 39.02
N PHE A 164 -52.75 28.76 37.72
CA PHE A 164 -52.37 30.05 37.13
C PHE A 164 -53.47 31.10 37.28
N LYS A 165 -54.73 30.73 37.04
CA LYS A 165 -55.88 31.61 37.30
C LYS A 165 -55.96 32.03 38.76
N ARG A 166 -55.75 31.10 39.71
CA ARG A 166 -55.70 31.42 41.16
C ARG A 166 -54.58 32.38 41.52
N ARG A 167 -53.44 32.31 40.81
CA ARG A 167 -52.31 33.24 40.97
C ARG A 167 -52.51 34.57 40.24
N GLY A 168 -53.65 34.79 39.58
CA GLY A 168 -53.98 36.04 38.88
C GLY A 168 -53.34 36.18 37.50
N LEU A 169 -52.73 35.12 36.97
CA LEU A 169 -52.23 35.06 35.61
C LEU A 169 -53.41 34.72 34.68
N ARG A 170 -53.73 35.64 33.76
CA ARG A 170 -54.75 35.48 32.72
C ARG A 170 -54.13 34.95 31.44
#